data_AF-A0A9D2MFY3-F1
#
_entry.id   AF-A0A9D2MFY3-F1
#
_cell.length_a   1.000
_cell.length_b   1.000
_cell.length_c   1.000
_cell.angle_alpha   90.00
_cell.angle_beta   90.00
_cell.angle_gamma   90.00
#
_symmetry.space_group_name_H-M   'P 1'
#
loop_
_entity.id
_entity.type
_entity.pdbx_description
1 polymer ?
#
loop_
_entity_poly.entity_id
_entity_poly.type
_entity_poly.pdbx_seq_one_letter_code
_entity_poly.pdbx_strand_id
1 'polypeptide(L)'
;MGYNDDWESLMNSVFGAGGRLHTSGDAARQAIEDSRQLLRQMESDGLLAKGAADAAETGKAGSFEGLAAEVKQSVLGQDDYVDALVRAMRRPFVLGADGQKARSVILLWGPEGTGRHYALAETARRMAARGLLQSDAAASVDLALYPDPGSEKLFLQDLYAALNGPGEMVLFEHCDKCCPAFLRTLSDLAVRGSAPLASRYLVNREGILVDAGNALAAGAVSRITPRGKYLIFFCRKGLEEMAGLLGSDFADAVADVCGTQPFTPAALAALAARLLNDLARRCAERLRLTLTAGADVRDYVAARHTNSLGAAGLSGCCDDIFRALSEYCLRHDSFGGGTAALDVQGGTLRFAINGGAPAPLFDLLPAAWDGGLADVRRELDALVGLDEVKEYVFGLADNVQVQKRRAAAGLKTAGLSMHMIFTGNPGTGKTTIARLVARYLKAIGALRGGQLVEVSRGDLVGRYTGHTAPLTNSVIDSALGGVLFIDEAYSLYRGEQDSFGLEAIDTLVKGMEDHRDELVVILAGYTKEMAQFLTANSGLASRFPNQIEFPDYTAEQLVDITAALAAARGYRLDEGCTFPLLGYYRRRQAENSRTAGNGRL
;
A
#
# COMPACT_ATOMS: atom_id res chain seq x y z
N MET A 1 17.16 17.29 61.13
CA MET A 1 16.22 16.21 61.53
C MET A 1 14.83 16.68 61.18
N GLY A 2 14.11 15.92 60.37
CA GLY A 2 12.74 16.21 59.94
C GLY A 2 12.64 16.34 58.43
N TYR A 3 12.48 15.20 57.74
CA TYR A 3 11.76 15.02 56.47
C TYR A 3 11.83 13.53 56.14
N ASN A 4 10.93 12.74 56.73
CA ASN A 4 10.77 11.32 56.37
C ASN A 4 9.30 10.87 56.27
N ASP A 5 8.32 11.79 56.30
CA ASP A 5 6.89 11.43 56.35
C ASP A 5 6.16 11.55 55.01
N ASP A 6 6.74 12.14 53.96
CA ASP A 6 6.04 12.34 52.68
C ASP A 6 5.99 11.07 51.79
N TRP A 7 6.96 10.16 51.93
CA TRP A 7 7.04 8.97 51.07
C TRP A 7 6.04 7.87 51.44
N GLU A 8 5.74 7.69 52.73
CA GLU A 8 4.74 6.70 53.16
C GLU A 8 3.31 7.15 52.84
N SER A 9 3.03 8.47 52.86
CA SER A 9 1.72 9.00 52.47
C SER A 9 1.46 8.83 50.97
N LEU A 10 2.46 9.11 50.12
CA LEU A 10 2.41 8.90 48.68
C LEU A 10 2.29 7.42 48.29
N MET A 11 2.98 6.53 49.00
CA MET A 11 2.91 5.08 48.74
C MET A 11 1.56 4.49 49.17
N ASN A 12 0.98 4.96 50.28
CA ASN A 12 -0.32 4.49 50.76
C ASN A 12 -1.52 5.03 49.95
N SER A 13 -1.38 6.14 49.23
CA SER A 13 -2.44 6.63 48.33
C SER A 13 -2.52 5.82 47.03
N VAL A 14 -1.42 5.17 46.64
CA VAL A 14 -1.33 4.34 45.42
C VAL A 14 -1.58 2.86 45.74
N PHE A 15 -1.19 2.39 46.93
CA PHE A 15 -1.34 1.00 47.36
C PHE A 15 -2.12 0.93 48.68
N GLY A 16 -3.30 0.32 48.67
CA GLY A 16 -4.01 -0.02 49.90
C GLY A 16 -3.21 -1.03 50.74
N ALA A 17 -3.48 -1.05 52.06
CA ALA A 17 -2.85 -1.99 52.99
C ALA A 17 -2.95 -3.44 52.48
N GLY A 18 -1.80 -4.07 52.22
CA GLY A 18 -1.71 -5.45 51.71
C GLY A 18 -1.32 -5.60 50.23
N GLY A 19 -0.89 -4.53 49.54
CA GLY A 19 -0.26 -4.65 48.22
C GLY A 19 -1.19 -5.08 47.09
N ARG A 20 -2.50 -4.78 47.20
CA ARG A 20 -3.44 -4.88 46.07
C ARG A 20 -3.66 -3.51 45.44
N LEU A 21 -3.48 -3.43 44.12
CA LEU A 21 -3.87 -2.29 43.30
C LEU A 21 -5.36 -1.98 43.51
N HIS A 22 -5.71 -0.70 43.73
CA HIS A 22 -7.08 -0.25 43.62
C HIS A 22 -7.56 -0.49 42.19
N THR A 23 -8.42 -1.48 42.00
CA THR A 23 -9.09 -1.69 40.72
C THR A 23 -10.19 -0.65 40.50
N SER A 24 -10.30 -0.21 39.24
CA SER A 24 -11.48 0.35 38.57
C SER A 24 -11.77 1.86 38.71
N GLY A 25 -11.95 2.51 37.54
CA GLY A 25 -12.73 3.73 37.33
C GLY A 25 -12.17 5.06 37.86
N ASP A 26 -11.89 5.14 39.15
CA ASP A 26 -11.73 6.42 39.83
C ASP A 26 -10.32 7.02 39.67
N ALA A 27 -9.27 6.20 39.58
CA ALA A 27 -7.92 6.68 39.30
C ALA A 27 -7.79 7.29 37.89
N ALA A 28 -8.54 6.75 36.91
CA ALA A 28 -8.57 7.30 35.55
C ALA A 28 -9.36 8.62 35.49
N ARG A 29 -10.45 8.72 36.25
CA ARG A 29 -11.20 9.98 36.38
C ARG A 29 -10.39 11.06 37.07
N GLN A 30 -9.65 10.70 38.12
CA GLN A 30 -8.77 11.63 38.82
C GLN A 30 -7.64 12.13 37.91
N ALA A 31 -6.98 11.24 37.16
CA ALA A 31 -5.94 11.64 36.21
C ALA A 31 -6.44 12.55 35.07
N ILE A 32 -7.69 12.34 34.61
CA ILE A 32 -8.33 13.22 33.62
C ILE A 32 -8.65 14.59 34.24
N GLU A 33 -9.12 14.64 35.48
CA GLU A 33 -9.42 15.89 36.17
C GLU A 33 -8.16 16.69 36.51
N ASP A 34 -7.09 16.00 36.91
CA ASP A 34 -5.77 16.60 37.16
C ASP A 34 -5.19 17.15 35.85
N SER A 35 -5.33 16.43 34.74
CA SER A 35 -4.91 16.91 33.41
C SER A 35 -5.71 18.12 32.94
N ARG A 36 -7.01 18.19 33.26
CA ARG A 36 -7.89 19.35 32.96
C ARG A 36 -7.53 20.57 33.80
N GLN A 37 -7.18 20.40 35.07
CA GLN A 37 -6.68 21.50 35.90
C GLN A 37 -5.37 22.05 35.34
N LEU A 38 -4.48 21.17 34.87
CA LEU A 38 -3.20 21.54 34.28
C LEU A 38 -3.38 22.36 32.99
N LEU A 39 -4.31 21.98 32.12
CA LEU A 39 -4.64 22.73 30.90
C LEU A 39 -5.23 24.12 31.19
N ARG A 40 -6.09 24.22 32.22
CA ARG A 40 -6.64 25.52 32.67
C ARG A 40 -5.57 26.42 33.29
N GLN A 41 -4.61 25.83 34.02
CA GLN A 41 -3.44 26.56 34.52
C GLN A 41 -2.58 27.08 33.36
N MET A 42 -2.30 26.25 32.35
CA MET A 42 -1.52 26.64 31.18
C MET A 42 -2.19 27.74 30.32
N GLU A 43 -3.52 27.77 30.24
CA GLU A 43 -4.27 28.89 29.67
C GLU A 43 -4.20 30.15 30.52
N SER A 44 -4.30 30.03 31.85
CA SER A 44 -4.20 31.18 32.77
C SER A 44 -2.80 31.81 32.75
N ASP A 45 -1.78 31.00 32.49
CA ASP A 45 -0.39 31.41 32.35
C ASP A 45 -0.06 31.95 30.94
N GLY A 46 -1.03 31.96 30.02
CA GLY A 46 -0.89 32.52 28.67
C GLY A 46 -0.06 31.65 27.70
N LEU A 47 0.25 30.41 28.08
CA LEU A 47 0.96 29.43 27.25
C LEU A 47 0.04 28.80 26.18
N LEU A 48 -1.27 28.90 26.37
CA LEU A 48 -2.31 28.42 25.44
C LEU A 48 -3.25 29.57 25.07
N ALA A 49 -3.80 29.51 23.86
CA ALA A 49 -4.81 30.48 23.40
C ALA A 49 -6.09 30.33 24.23
N LYS A 50 -6.69 31.46 24.66
CA LYS A 50 -7.98 31.46 25.39
C LYS A 50 -9.05 30.70 24.60
N GLY A 51 -9.57 29.61 25.18
CA GLY A 51 -10.59 28.75 24.58
C GLY A 51 -10.06 27.39 24.08
N ALA A 52 -8.78 27.10 24.26
CA ALA A 52 -8.20 25.77 24.06
C ALA A 52 -8.75 24.73 25.08
N ALA A 53 -9.10 25.16 26.30
CA ALA A 53 -9.80 24.31 27.26
C ALA A 53 -11.27 24.07 26.87
N ASP A 54 -11.95 25.08 26.30
CA ASP A 54 -13.35 25.00 25.85
C ASP A 54 -13.52 24.16 24.57
N ALA A 55 -12.49 24.04 23.73
CA ALA A 55 -12.50 23.12 22.57
C ALA A 55 -12.59 21.64 23.00
N ALA A 56 -12.17 21.30 24.22
CA ALA A 56 -12.35 19.98 24.82
C ALA A 56 -13.76 19.77 25.41
N GLU A 57 -14.61 20.81 25.47
CA GLU A 57 -15.96 20.78 26.06
C GLU A 57 -17.09 20.38 25.11
N THR A 58 -16.83 19.90 23.88
CA THR A 58 -17.91 19.24 23.12
C THR A 58 -18.23 17.88 23.76
N GLY A 59 -19.23 17.86 24.65
CA GLY A 59 -19.63 16.78 25.57
C GLY A 59 -20.03 15.41 24.98
N LYS A 60 -19.19 14.80 24.13
CA LYS A 60 -19.37 13.47 23.54
C LYS A 60 -18.26 12.47 23.89
N ALA A 61 -17.34 12.82 24.78
CA ALA A 61 -16.33 11.89 25.28
C ALA A 61 -17.01 10.69 25.96
N GLY A 62 -16.73 9.47 25.48
CA GLY A 62 -17.30 8.23 26.00
C GLY A 62 -18.76 7.93 25.62
N SER A 63 -19.39 8.72 24.74
CA SER A 63 -20.80 8.51 24.34
C SER A 63 -20.94 8.00 22.90
N PHE A 64 -21.85 7.04 22.69
CA PHE A 64 -22.30 6.60 21.37
C PHE A 64 -23.37 7.51 20.75
N GLU A 65 -23.87 8.50 21.50
CA GLU A 65 -24.94 9.40 21.06
C GLU A 65 -24.50 10.24 19.85
N GLY A 66 -25.33 10.23 18.80
CA GLY A 66 -25.03 10.91 17.54
C GLY A 66 -23.87 10.33 16.71
N LEU A 67 -23.27 9.20 17.12
CA LEU A 67 -22.15 8.58 16.38
C LEU A 67 -22.58 8.16 14.96
N ALA A 68 -23.72 7.48 14.84
CA ALA A 68 -24.23 7.06 13.53
C ALA A 68 -24.51 8.26 12.60
N ALA A 69 -25.05 9.36 13.15
CA ALA A 69 -25.29 10.57 12.38
C ALA A 69 -23.99 11.20 11.86
N GLU A 70 -22.91 11.18 12.66
CA GLU A 70 -21.58 11.64 12.23
C GLU A 70 -20.97 10.71 11.18
N VAL A 71 -21.05 9.40 11.37
CA VAL A 71 -20.53 8.44 10.37
C VAL A 71 -21.29 8.59 9.04
N LYS A 72 -22.62 8.79 9.06
CA LYS A 72 -23.44 9.09 7.87
C LYS A 72 -23.07 10.39 7.15
N GLN A 73 -22.32 11.29 7.80
CA GLN A 73 -21.79 12.46 7.10
C GLN A 73 -20.68 12.07 6.13
N SER A 74 -19.90 11.03 6.43
CA SER A 74 -18.78 10.56 5.61
C SER A 74 -19.16 9.33 4.76
N VAL A 75 -19.96 8.43 5.32
CA VAL A 75 -20.44 7.19 4.70
C VAL A 75 -21.81 7.45 4.11
N LEU A 76 -21.89 7.39 2.79
CA LEU A 76 -23.04 7.91 2.07
C LEU A 76 -23.82 6.77 1.40
N GLY A 77 -25.14 6.84 1.43
CA GLY A 77 -26.04 5.90 0.75
C GLY A 77 -26.10 4.50 1.37
N GLN A 78 -25.62 4.35 2.61
CA GLN A 78 -25.60 3.10 3.37
C GLN A 78 -26.10 3.32 4.81
N ASP A 79 -27.12 4.16 4.98
CA ASP A 79 -27.58 4.64 6.28
C ASP A 79 -28.01 3.51 7.22
N ASP A 80 -28.82 2.55 6.72
CA ASP A 80 -29.27 1.39 7.50
C ASP A 80 -28.09 0.50 7.92
N TYR A 81 -27.10 0.36 7.04
CA TYR A 81 -25.88 -0.38 7.31
C TYR A 81 -25.02 0.32 8.37
N VAL A 82 -24.88 1.65 8.29
CA VAL A 82 -24.15 2.44 9.30
C VAL A 82 -24.86 2.34 10.65
N ASP A 83 -26.19 2.41 10.69
CA ASP A 83 -26.94 2.24 11.94
C ASP A 83 -26.75 0.84 12.52
N ALA A 84 -26.79 -0.20 11.68
CA ALA A 84 -26.52 -1.57 12.10
C ALA A 84 -25.10 -1.74 12.64
N LEU A 85 -24.11 -1.20 11.93
CA LEU A 85 -22.70 -1.28 12.30
C LEU A 85 -22.41 -0.55 13.63
N VAL A 86 -22.93 0.66 13.81
CA VAL A 86 -22.79 1.41 15.07
C VAL A 86 -23.47 0.68 16.22
N ARG A 87 -24.65 0.07 16.00
CA ARG A 87 -25.29 -0.79 17.00
C ARG A 87 -24.43 -2.01 17.35
N ALA A 88 -23.85 -2.67 16.35
CA ALA A 88 -22.99 -3.84 16.53
C ALA A 88 -21.74 -3.50 17.35
N MET A 89 -21.11 -2.36 17.06
CA MET A 89 -19.94 -1.88 17.80
C MET A 89 -20.30 -1.46 19.24
N ARG A 90 -21.51 -0.94 19.46
CA ARG A 90 -22.03 -0.53 20.79
C ARG A 90 -22.42 -1.70 21.68
N ARG A 91 -22.92 -2.80 21.12
CA ARG A 91 -23.48 -3.93 21.87
C ARG A 91 -22.61 -4.44 23.03
N PRO A 92 -21.28 -4.61 22.88
CA PRO A 92 -20.42 -5.09 23.97
C PRO A 92 -20.28 -4.11 25.14
N PHE A 93 -20.45 -2.81 24.90
CA PHE A 93 -20.44 -1.79 25.97
C PHE A 93 -21.70 -1.85 26.83
N VAL A 94 -22.80 -2.41 26.30
CA VAL A 94 -24.07 -2.57 27.02
C VAL A 94 -24.13 -3.92 27.73
N LEU A 95 -23.67 -4.99 27.07
CA LEU A 95 -23.72 -6.35 27.60
C LEU A 95 -22.55 -6.69 28.53
N GLY A 96 -21.46 -5.92 28.46
CA GLY A 96 -20.17 -6.26 29.07
C GLY A 96 -19.38 -7.24 28.20
N ALA A 97 -18.05 -7.21 28.34
CA ALA A 97 -17.14 -8.10 27.59
C ALA A 97 -16.27 -8.92 28.54
N ASP A 98 -16.13 -10.21 28.23
CA ASP A 98 -15.15 -11.10 28.85
C ASP A 98 -13.81 -10.90 28.14
N GLY A 99 -12.79 -10.44 28.86
CA GLY A 99 -11.49 -10.04 28.30
C GLY A 99 -10.71 -11.17 27.61
N GLN A 100 -11.12 -12.44 27.76
CA GLN A 100 -10.53 -13.56 27.03
C GLN A 100 -11.30 -13.93 25.75
N LYS A 101 -12.62 -13.72 25.71
CA LYS A 101 -13.46 -14.03 24.55
C LYS A 101 -13.43 -12.90 23.52
N ALA A 102 -14.02 -13.13 22.36
CA ALA A 102 -14.27 -12.04 21.41
C ALA A 102 -15.19 -11.02 22.06
N ARG A 103 -14.86 -9.73 21.91
CA ARG A 103 -15.71 -8.64 22.41
C ARG A 103 -17.04 -8.61 21.66
N SER A 104 -17.00 -8.86 20.35
CA SER A 104 -18.16 -9.17 19.53
C SER A 104 -17.69 -9.95 18.30
N VAL A 105 -18.59 -10.76 17.75
CA VAL A 105 -18.42 -11.39 16.43
C VAL A 105 -19.42 -10.72 15.49
N ILE A 106 -18.91 -10.05 14.45
CA ILE A 106 -19.72 -9.24 13.53
C ILE A 106 -19.51 -9.76 12.12
N LEU A 107 -20.60 -9.96 11.38
CA LEU A 107 -20.56 -10.26 9.95
C LEU A 107 -20.90 -9.02 9.14
N LEU A 108 -19.98 -8.57 8.29
CA LEU A 108 -20.20 -7.50 7.32
C LEU A 108 -20.34 -8.11 5.93
N TRP A 109 -21.52 -7.93 5.32
CA TRP A 109 -21.79 -8.53 4.02
C TRP A 109 -22.32 -7.56 2.98
N GLY A 110 -22.18 -7.94 1.71
CA GLY A 110 -22.72 -7.21 0.57
C GLY A 110 -21.75 -7.10 -0.61
N PRO A 111 -22.21 -6.49 -1.72
CA PRO A 111 -21.41 -6.35 -2.93
C PRO A 111 -20.11 -5.56 -2.70
N GLU A 112 -19.13 -5.79 -3.57
CA GLU A 112 -17.90 -4.99 -3.59
C GLU A 112 -18.17 -3.54 -4.02
N GLY A 113 -17.33 -2.61 -3.57
CA GLY A 113 -17.47 -1.17 -3.89
C GLY A 113 -18.57 -0.43 -3.12
N THR A 114 -19.31 -1.09 -2.24
CA THR A 114 -20.38 -0.49 -1.42
C THR A 114 -19.89 0.30 -0.20
N GLY A 115 -18.59 0.30 0.08
CA GLY A 115 -17.97 1.09 1.16
C GLY A 115 -17.92 0.42 2.53
N ARG A 116 -18.07 -0.91 2.62
CA ARG A 116 -18.03 -1.68 3.88
C ARG A 116 -16.79 -1.38 4.73
N HIS A 117 -15.60 -1.51 4.15
CA HIS A 117 -14.33 -1.22 4.82
C HIS A 117 -14.21 0.22 5.28
N TYR A 118 -14.60 1.15 4.40
CA TYR A 118 -14.54 2.58 4.71
C TYR A 118 -15.46 2.93 5.87
N ALA A 119 -16.69 2.39 5.88
CA ALA A 119 -17.64 2.63 6.96
C ALA A 119 -17.17 2.07 8.30
N LEU A 120 -16.57 0.88 8.30
CA LEU A 120 -15.93 0.30 9.49
C LEU A 120 -14.77 1.16 9.99
N ALA A 121 -13.86 1.54 9.10
CA ALA A 121 -12.70 2.37 9.45
C ALA A 121 -13.13 3.75 9.98
N GLU A 122 -14.11 4.41 9.35
CA GLU A 122 -14.63 5.68 9.84
C GLU A 122 -15.37 5.53 11.17
N THR A 123 -16.15 4.46 11.35
CA THR A 123 -16.79 4.16 12.64
C THR A 123 -15.74 3.99 13.74
N ALA A 124 -14.70 3.19 13.48
CA ALA A 124 -13.61 2.98 14.43
C ALA A 124 -12.84 4.28 14.75
N ARG A 125 -12.52 5.09 13.73
CA ARG A 125 -11.88 6.40 13.90
C ARG A 125 -12.70 7.32 14.79
N ARG A 126 -14.01 7.41 14.55
CA ARG A 126 -14.92 8.24 15.36
C ARG A 126 -15.07 7.70 16.78
N MET A 127 -15.06 6.39 16.97
CA MET A 127 -15.06 5.77 18.30
C MET A 127 -13.76 6.05 19.06
N ALA A 128 -12.60 5.92 18.42
CA ALA A 128 -11.30 6.25 19.01
C ALA A 128 -11.19 7.73 19.38
N ALA A 129 -11.64 8.64 18.50
CA ALA A 129 -11.69 10.08 18.78
C ALA A 129 -12.57 10.44 19.99
N ARG A 130 -13.56 9.60 20.32
CA ARG A 130 -14.43 9.73 21.49
C ARG A 130 -13.90 8.99 22.73
N GLY A 131 -12.76 8.31 22.64
CA GLY A 131 -12.23 7.46 23.71
C GLY A 131 -13.03 6.19 23.96
N LEU A 132 -13.89 5.77 23.02
CA LEU A 132 -14.60 4.48 23.08
C LEU A 132 -13.70 3.30 22.68
N LEU A 133 -12.70 3.57 21.85
CA LEU A 133 -11.60 2.64 21.52
C LEU A 133 -10.27 3.30 21.95
N GLN A 134 -9.32 2.47 22.37
CA GLN A 134 -7.92 2.83 22.57
C GLN A 134 -7.24 3.14 21.23
N SER A 135 -7.64 2.46 20.16
CA SER A 135 -7.11 2.67 18.81
C SER A 135 -8.14 2.36 17.73
N ASP A 136 -8.09 3.09 16.61
CA ASP A 136 -8.83 2.79 15.39
C ASP A 136 -8.13 1.75 14.49
N ALA A 137 -6.96 1.26 14.90
CA ALA A 137 -6.20 0.25 14.17
C ALA A 137 -6.94 -1.11 14.14
N ALA A 138 -6.97 -1.72 12.96
CA ALA A 138 -7.47 -3.06 12.72
C ALA A 138 -6.37 -3.92 12.09
N ALA A 139 -6.23 -5.17 12.53
CA ALA A 139 -5.39 -6.15 11.87
C ALA A 139 -6.23 -6.91 10.82
N SER A 140 -5.76 -7.00 9.59
CA SER A 140 -6.44 -7.74 8.52
C SER A 140 -5.76 -9.08 8.28
N VAL A 141 -6.55 -10.14 8.15
CA VAL A 141 -6.10 -11.49 7.78
C VAL A 141 -6.81 -11.88 6.49
N ASP A 142 -6.06 -11.93 5.39
CA ASP A 142 -6.59 -12.37 4.10
C ASP A 142 -6.55 -13.90 4.00
N LEU A 143 -7.71 -14.53 4.15
CA LEU A 143 -7.78 -15.99 4.18
C LEU A 143 -7.57 -16.64 2.80
N ALA A 144 -7.53 -15.86 1.71
CA ALA A 144 -7.16 -16.35 0.40
C ALA A 144 -5.69 -16.77 0.31
N LEU A 145 -4.85 -16.32 1.24
CA LEU A 145 -3.44 -16.72 1.35
C LEU A 145 -3.27 -18.16 1.88
N TYR A 146 -4.34 -18.79 2.38
CA TYR A 146 -4.30 -20.12 3.00
C TYR A 146 -5.26 -21.12 2.30
N PRO A 147 -5.08 -21.41 0.99
CA PRO A 147 -6.02 -22.23 0.24
C PRO A 147 -5.91 -23.73 0.55
N ASP A 148 -4.77 -24.19 1.10
CA ASP A 148 -4.47 -25.60 1.31
C ASP A 148 -3.85 -25.89 2.69
N PRO A 149 -3.89 -27.15 3.18
CA PRO A 149 -3.38 -27.52 4.50
C PRO A 149 -1.88 -27.24 4.73
N GLY A 150 -1.06 -27.14 3.67
CA GLY A 150 0.38 -26.86 3.78
C GLY A 150 0.68 -25.46 4.32
N SER A 151 -0.29 -24.55 4.24
CA SER A 151 -0.19 -23.17 4.73
C SER A 151 -0.53 -23.00 6.22
N GLU A 152 -0.75 -24.08 6.97
CA GLU A 152 -1.15 -24.05 8.38
C GLU A 152 -0.21 -23.21 9.27
N LYS A 153 1.10 -23.34 9.07
CA LYS A 153 2.09 -22.59 9.86
C LYS A 153 1.97 -21.08 9.63
N LEU A 154 1.82 -20.66 8.39
CA LEU A 154 1.68 -19.25 8.02
C LEU A 154 0.34 -18.70 8.56
N PHE A 155 -0.75 -19.44 8.37
CA PHE A 155 -2.06 -19.09 8.92
C PHE A 155 -2.02 -18.86 10.44
N LEU A 156 -1.42 -19.78 11.20
CA LEU A 156 -1.34 -19.66 12.65
C LEU A 156 -0.45 -18.50 13.10
N GLN A 157 0.65 -18.22 12.37
CA GLN A 157 1.52 -17.08 12.64
C GLN A 157 0.78 -15.75 12.43
N ASP A 158 0.12 -15.59 11.27
CA ASP A 158 -0.60 -14.37 10.92
C ASP A 158 -1.81 -14.15 11.83
N LEU A 159 -2.57 -15.21 12.09
CA LEU A 159 -3.71 -15.17 13.02
C LEU A 159 -3.26 -14.78 14.43
N TYR A 160 -2.16 -15.37 14.92
CA TYR A 160 -1.63 -15.03 16.23
C TYR A 160 -1.13 -13.59 16.29
N ALA A 161 -0.40 -13.13 15.27
CA ALA A 161 0.07 -11.75 15.18
C ALA A 161 -1.12 -10.77 15.17
N ALA A 162 -2.16 -11.04 14.39
CA ALA A 162 -3.37 -10.21 14.34
C ALA A 162 -4.08 -10.15 15.71
N LEU A 163 -4.18 -11.28 16.40
CA LEU A 163 -4.83 -11.37 17.72
C LEU A 163 -3.98 -10.79 18.86
N ASN A 164 -2.66 -10.75 18.73
CA ASN A 164 -1.77 -10.20 19.77
C ASN A 164 -1.26 -8.78 19.47
N GLY A 165 -1.51 -8.26 18.27
CA GLY A 165 -1.19 -6.89 17.88
C GLY A 165 -1.95 -5.84 18.69
N PRO A 166 -1.57 -4.56 18.59
CA PRO A 166 -2.13 -3.48 19.41
C PRO A 166 -3.57 -3.08 19.05
N GLY A 167 -4.05 -3.43 17.85
CA GLY A 167 -5.41 -3.07 17.40
C GLY A 167 -6.51 -3.85 18.12
N GLU A 168 -7.69 -3.25 18.26
CA GLU A 168 -8.84 -3.85 18.96
C GLU A 168 -9.76 -4.66 18.04
N MET A 169 -9.49 -4.67 16.73
CA MET A 169 -10.27 -5.35 15.71
C MET A 169 -9.38 -6.29 14.89
N VAL A 170 -9.90 -7.47 14.57
CA VAL A 170 -9.33 -8.39 13.58
C VAL A 170 -10.35 -8.61 12.47
N LEU A 171 -9.93 -8.33 11.24
CA LEU A 171 -10.74 -8.42 10.04
C LEU A 171 -10.38 -9.70 9.30
N PHE A 172 -11.36 -10.54 8.99
CA PHE A 172 -11.19 -11.75 8.20
C PHE A 172 -11.80 -11.54 6.82
N GLU A 173 -10.94 -11.58 5.80
CA GLU A 173 -11.33 -11.44 4.40
C GLU A 173 -11.34 -12.79 3.70
N HIS A 174 -12.15 -12.93 2.64
CA HIS A 174 -12.13 -14.07 1.72
C HIS A 174 -12.27 -15.45 2.37
N CYS A 175 -13.16 -15.60 3.36
CA CYS A 175 -13.42 -16.89 4.02
C CYS A 175 -13.78 -18.01 3.03
N ASP A 176 -14.39 -17.69 1.90
CA ASP A 176 -14.76 -18.60 0.81
C ASP A 176 -13.56 -19.24 0.10
N LYS A 177 -12.37 -18.65 0.21
CA LYS A 177 -11.13 -19.12 -0.43
C LYS A 177 -10.18 -19.82 0.54
N CYS A 178 -10.55 -19.92 1.80
CA CYS A 178 -9.73 -20.53 2.84
C CYS A 178 -9.85 -22.05 2.85
N CYS A 179 -8.80 -22.75 3.27
CA CYS A 179 -8.87 -24.16 3.57
C CYS A 179 -9.92 -24.44 4.68
N PRO A 180 -10.86 -25.39 4.48
CA PRO A 180 -11.90 -25.70 5.48
C PRO A 180 -11.37 -26.09 6.87
N ALA A 181 -10.14 -26.61 6.96
CA ALA A 181 -9.51 -26.95 8.23
C ALA A 181 -9.27 -25.71 9.11
N PHE A 182 -8.87 -24.59 8.51
CA PHE A 182 -8.56 -23.34 9.22
C PHE A 182 -9.81 -22.55 9.58
N LEU A 183 -10.87 -22.67 8.76
CA LEU A 183 -12.18 -22.13 9.08
C LEU A 183 -12.72 -22.69 10.41
N ARG A 184 -12.44 -23.96 10.73
CA ARG A 184 -12.80 -24.54 12.04
C ARG A 184 -12.12 -23.81 13.19
N THR A 185 -10.86 -23.40 13.05
CA THR A 185 -10.14 -22.61 14.06
C THR A 185 -10.82 -21.26 14.28
N LEU A 186 -11.23 -20.57 13.21
CA LEU A 186 -11.94 -19.28 13.31
C LEU A 186 -13.33 -19.46 13.94
N SER A 187 -14.03 -20.54 13.59
CA SER A 187 -15.31 -20.92 14.20
C SER A 187 -15.15 -21.19 15.69
N ASP A 188 -14.14 -21.94 16.12
CA ASP A 188 -13.84 -22.19 17.53
C ASP A 188 -13.51 -20.90 18.30
N LEU A 189 -12.79 -19.95 17.68
CA LEU A 189 -12.53 -18.64 18.27
C LEU A 189 -13.82 -17.84 18.50
N ALA A 190 -14.74 -17.86 17.52
CA ALA A 190 -16.02 -17.16 17.61
C ALA A 190 -16.97 -17.81 18.63
N VAL A 191 -17.12 -19.14 18.58
CA VAL A 191 -18.12 -19.90 19.36
C VAL A 191 -17.63 -20.18 20.77
N ARG A 192 -16.42 -20.71 20.90
CA ARG A 192 -15.88 -21.21 22.17
C ARG A 192 -15.03 -20.16 22.89
N GLY A 193 -14.67 -19.07 22.21
CA GLY A 193 -13.75 -18.06 22.72
C GLY A 193 -12.30 -18.53 22.77
N SER A 194 -11.99 -19.70 22.21
CA SER A 194 -10.63 -20.20 22.13
C SER A 194 -10.53 -21.35 21.13
N ALA A 195 -9.44 -21.40 20.36
CA ALA A 195 -9.14 -22.50 19.46
C ALA A 195 -7.91 -23.29 19.96
N PRO A 196 -8.03 -24.62 20.17
CA PRO A 196 -6.89 -25.46 20.52
C PRO A 196 -5.94 -25.61 19.31
N LEU A 197 -4.64 -25.69 19.59
CA LEU A 197 -3.62 -25.97 18.59
C LEU A 197 -3.25 -27.45 18.59
N ALA A 198 -2.98 -28.01 17.41
CA ALA A 198 -2.59 -29.42 17.27
C ALA A 198 -1.21 -29.71 17.88
N SER A 199 -0.32 -28.72 17.83
CA SER A 199 1.04 -28.78 18.38
C SER A 199 1.25 -27.73 19.46
N ARG A 200 2.39 -27.82 20.15
CA ARG A 200 2.87 -26.77 21.05
C ARG A 200 3.71 -25.79 20.25
N TYR A 201 3.47 -24.50 20.45
CA TYR A 201 4.23 -23.45 19.79
C TYR A 201 4.93 -22.57 20.81
N LEU A 202 6.07 -22.01 20.44
CA LEU A 202 6.78 -20.99 21.20
C LEU A 202 6.68 -19.67 20.46
N VAL A 203 6.61 -18.59 21.23
CA VAL A 203 6.70 -17.24 20.68
C VAL A 203 8.16 -16.85 20.68
N ASN A 204 8.72 -16.55 19.51
CA ASN A 204 10.10 -16.08 19.41
C ASN A 204 10.21 -14.63 19.94
N ARG A 205 11.42 -14.08 20.00
CA ARG A 205 11.65 -12.69 20.47
C ARG A 205 10.97 -11.62 19.61
N GLU A 206 10.54 -11.98 18.40
CA GLU A 206 9.88 -11.11 17.43
C GLU A 206 8.34 -11.23 17.49
N GLY A 207 7.80 -12.06 18.40
CA GLY A 207 6.35 -12.24 18.56
C GLY A 207 5.73 -13.27 17.59
N ILE A 208 6.54 -14.01 16.84
CA ILE A 208 6.11 -14.99 15.84
C ILE A 208 5.96 -16.37 16.49
N LEU A 209 4.88 -17.06 16.11
CA LEU A 209 4.59 -18.42 16.56
C LEU A 209 5.47 -19.45 15.82
N VAL A 210 6.26 -20.23 16.55
CA VAL A 210 7.16 -21.26 15.99
C VAL A 210 6.86 -22.60 16.63
N ASP A 211 6.78 -23.66 15.83
CA ASP A 211 6.50 -25.01 16.33
C ASP A 211 7.63 -25.48 17.28
N ALA A 212 7.25 -25.88 18.49
CA ALA A 212 8.18 -26.34 19.52
C ALA A 212 8.49 -27.84 19.42
N GLY A 213 7.81 -28.57 18.53
CA GLY A 213 7.92 -30.02 18.40
C GLY A 213 7.71 -30.74 19.74
N ASN A 214 8.67 -31.59 20.12
CA ASN A 214 8.62 -32.37 21.37
C ASN A 214 9.29 -31.66 22.57
N ALA A 215 9.77 -30.42 22.42
CA ALA A 215 10.46 -29.73 23.49
C ALA A 215 9.47 -29.23 24.56
N LEU A 216 9.67 -29.67 25.81
CA LEU A 216 8.99 -29.11 26.99
C LEU A 216 9.66 -27.78 27.34
N ALA A 217 9.11 -26.68 26.84
CA ALA A 217 9.57 -25.33 27.13
C ALA A 217 8.51 -24.54 27.91
N ALA A 218 8.94 -23.78 28.91
CA ALA A 218 8.08 -22.84 29.64
C ALA A 218 7.61 -21.73 28.68
N GLY A 219 6.31 -21.43 28.67
CA GLY A 219 5.72 -20.42 27.77
C GLY A 219 5.16 -20.97 26.45
N ALA A 220 5.00 -22.29 26.32
CA ALA A 220 4.38 -22.88 25.14
C ALA A 220 2.89 -22.48 25.00
N VAL A 221 2.52 -22.00 23.81
CA VAL A 221 1.16 -21.69 23.39
C VAL A 221 0.54 -22.96 22.81
N SER A 222 -0.51 -23.47 23.45
CA SER A 222 -1.31 -24.62 23.01
C SER A 222 -2.74 -24.24 22.59
N ARG A 223 -3.08 -22.96 22.70
CA ARG A 223 -4.41 -22.41 22.43
C ARG A 223 -4.31 -20.93 22.08
N ILE A 224 -5.14 -20.51 21.14
CA ILE A 224 -5.29 -19.11 20.74
C ILE A 224 -6.62 -18.58 21.28
N THR A 225 -6.65 -17.34 21.76
CA THR A 225 -7.87 -16.66 22.21
C THR A 225 -8.04 -15.31 21.51
N PRO A 226 -9.28 -14.80 21.39
CA PRO A 226 -9.56 -13.49 20.78
C PRO A 226 -9.08 -12.28 21.57
N ARG A 227 -8.74 -12.45 22.86
CA ARG A 227 -8.21 -11.39 23.76
C ARG A 227 -9.06 -10.11 23.83
N GLY A 228 -10.38 -10.24 23.83
CA GLY A 228 -11.28 -9.09 23.95
C GLY A 228 -11.31 -8.19 22.71
N LYS A 229 -10.88 -8.70 21.55
CA LYS A 229 -10.97 -8.00 20.26
C LYS A 229 -12.31 -8.25 19.57
N TYR A 230 -12.71 -7.34 18.68
CA TYR A 230 -13.77 -7.59 17.72
C TYR A 230 -13.27 -8.56 16.65
N LEU A 231 -14.03 -9.62 16.39
CA LEU A 231 -13.81 -10.51 15.25
C LEU A 231 -14.81 -10.12 14.16
N ILE A 232 -14.32 -9.55 13.07
CA ILE A 232 -15.15 -8.98 12.02
C ILE A 232 -14.91 -9.78 10.74
N PHE A 233 -15.94 -10.43 10.24
CA PHE A 233 -15.87 -11.25 9.04
C PHE A 233 -16.47 -10.49 7.86
N PHE A 234 -15.75 -10.46 6.74
CA PHE A 234 -16.23 -9.92 5.47
C PHE A 234 -16.66 -11.03 4.54
N CYS A 235 -17.89 -10.94 4.03
CA CYS A 235 -18.40 -11.89 3.03
C CYS A 235 -19.17 -11.17 1.93
N ARG A 236 -19.11 -11.65 0.69
CA ARG A 236 -19.94 -11.08 -0.39
C ARG A 236 -21.43 -11.42 -0.20
N LYS A 237 -21.71 -12.51 0.51
CA LYS A 237 -23.05 -13.06 0.68
C LYS A 237 -23.41 -13.13 2.17
N GLY A 238 -24.71 -13.31 2.44
CA GLY A 238 -25.27 -13.20 3.78
C GLY A 238 -24.85 -14.33 4.74
N LEU A 239 -25.47 -14.33 5.92
CA LEU A 239 -25.17 -15.27 7.00
C LEU A 239 -25.32 -16.75 6.61
N GLU A 240 -26.28 -17.07 5.74
CA GLU A 240 -26.53 -18.45 5.29
C GLU A 240 -25.31 -19.09 4.62
N GLU A 241 -24.63 -18.36 3.74
CA GLU A 241 -23.44 -18.90 3.07
C GLU A 241 -22.24 -19.00 4.02
N MET A 242 -22.12 -18.04 4.94
CA MET A 242 -21.12 -18.11 6.00
C MET A 242 -21.34 -19.29 6.93
N ALA A 243 -22.59 -19.61 7.26
CA ALA A 243 -22.94 -20.81 8.04
C ALA A 243 -22.57 -22.09 7.28
N GLY A 244 -22.71 -22.11 5.95
CA GLY A 244 -22.25 -23.22 5.12
C GLY A 244 -20.72 -23.44 5.16
N LEU A 245 -19.95 -22.36 5.34
CA LEU A 245 -18.48 -22.41 5.42
C LEU A 245 -17.93 -22.70 6.82
N LEU A 246 -18.49 -22.05 7.85
CA LEU A 246 -17.98 -22.04 9.22
C LEU A 246 -18.80 -22.89 10.21
N GLY A 247 -19.95 -23.41 9.76
CA GLY A 247 -20.89 -24.22 10.55
C GLY A 247 -22.07 -23.42 11.10
N SER A 248 -23.13 -24.13 11.50
CA SER A 248 -24.33 -23.53 12.12
C SER A 248 -24.01 -22.84 13.45
N ASP A 249 -23.14 -23.44 14.27
CA ASP A 249 -22.77 -22.90 15.58
C ASP A 249 -22.10 -21.52 15.45
N PHE A 250 -21.38 -21.29 14.34
CA PHE A 250 -20.82 -19.98 14.05
C PHE A 250 -21.93 -18.94 13.81
N ALA A 251 -22.98 -19.29 13.08
CA ALA A 251 -24.09 -18.38 12.81
C ALA A 251 -24.80 -17.94 14.11
N ASP A 252 -24.92 -18.85 15.09
CA ASP A 252 -25.45 -18.56 16.42
C ASP A 252 -24.51 -17.67 17.25
N ALA A 253 -23.20 -17.75 17.02
CA ALA A 253 -22.19 -16.92 17.68
C ALA A 253 -22.04 -15.51 17.09
N VAL A 254 -22.51 -15.28 15.85
CA VAL A 254 -22.50 -13.94 15.23
C VAL A 254 -23.53 -13.05 15.94
N ALA A 255 -23.04 -12.03 16.64
CA ALA A 255 -23.88 -11.13 17.42
C ALA A 255 -24.68 -10.16 16.54
N ASP A 256 -24.09 -9.72 15.41
CA ASP A 256 -24.72 -8.77 14.50
C ASP A 256 -24.30 -9.05 13.05
N VAL A 257 -25.27 -8.95 12.14
CA VAL A 257 -25.09 -9.08 10.70
C VAL A 257 -25.44 -7.75 10.04
N CYS A 258 -24.45 -7.09 9.45
CA CYS A 258 -24.61 -5.77 8.83
C CYS A 258 -24.42 -5.91 7.32
N GLY A 259 -25.47 -5.62 6.55
CA GLY A 259 -25.47 -5.75 5.09
C GLY A 259 -25.49 -4.40 4.38
N THR A 260 -24.61 -4.19 3.40
CA THR A 260 -24.73 -3.07 2.46
C THR A 260 -25.58 -3.44 1.26
N GLN A 261 -26.30 -2.47 0.70
CA GLN A 261 -27.06 -2.64 -0.54
C GLN A 261 -26.29 -2.09 -1.75
N PRO A 262 -26.51 -2.61 -2.97
CA PRO A 262 -26.04 -1.93 -4.17
C PRO A 262 -26.55 -0.49 -4.21
N PHE A 263 -25.70 0.45 -4.64
CA PHE A 263 -26.15 1.83 -4.81
C PHE A 263 -27.22 1.93 -5.89
N THR A 264 -28.35 2.54 -5.55
CA THR A 264 -29.37 2.89 -6.56
C THR A 264 -28.86 4.06 -7.40
N PRO A 265 -29.31 4.21 -8.66
CA PRO A 265 -28.98 5.38 -9.48
C PRO A 265 -29.34 6.70 -8.79
N ALA A 266 -30.46 6.72 -8.06
CA ALA A 266 -30.88 7.88 -7.26
C ALA A 266 -29.92 8.17 -6.11
N ALA A 267 -29.41 7.14 -5.42
CA ALA A 267 -28.39 7.30 -4.38
C ALA A 267 -27.07 7.83 -4.96
N LEU A 268 -26.61 7.30 -6.11
CA LEU A 268 -25.42 7.80 -6.81
C LEU A 268 -25.57 9.26 -7.28
N ALA A 269 -26.76 9.65 -7.74
CA ALA A 269 -27.04 11.03 -8.10
C ALA A 269 -27.04 11.97 -6.88
N ALA A 270 -27.64 11.55 -5.75
CA ALA A 270 -27.60 12.32 -4.51
C ALA A 270 -26.18 12.46 -3.94
N LEU A 271 -25.40 11.39 -4.02
CA LEU A 271 -23.97 11.32 -3.72
C LEU A 271 -23.17 12.34 -4.55
N ALA A 272 -23.31 12.27 -5.87
CA ALA A 272 -22.65 13.18 -6.79
C ALA A 272 -23.05 14.64 -6.53
N ALA A 273 -24.33 14.91 -6.28
CA ALA A 273 -24.80 16.25 -5.95
C ALA A 273 -24.16 16.79 -4.67
N ARG A 274 -24.02 15.96 -3.63
CA ARG A 274 -23.36 16.36 -2.37
C ARG A 274 -21.87 16.66 -2.58
N LEU A 275 -21.17 15.82 -3.34
CA LEU A 275 -19.75 16.04 -3.67
C LEU A 275 -19.55 17.29 -4.54
N LEU A 276 -20.45 17.54 -5.49
CA LEU A 276 -20.43 18.76 -6.30
C LEU A 276 -20.69 20.02 -5.45
N ASN A 277 -21.56 19.95 -4.45
CA ASN A 277 -21.76 21.06 -3.51
C ASN A 277 -20.51 21.32 -2.67
N ASP A 278 -19.82 20.28 -2.20
CA ASP A 278 -18.55 20.43 -1.49
C ASP A 278 -17.45 21.02 -2.38
N LEU A 279 -17.36 20.53 -3.62
CA LEU A 279 -16.49 21.09 -4.66
C LEU A 279 -16.79 22.58 -4.89
N ALA A 280 -18.06 22.96 -5.03
CA ALA A 280 -18.48 24.34 -5.24
C ALA A 280 -18.03 25.25 -4.09
N ARG A 281 -18.18 24.78 -2.83
CA ARG A 281 -17.67 25.48 -1.64
C ARG A 281 -16.15 25.64 -1.68
N ARG A 282 -15.41 24.56 -1.98
CA ARG A 282 -13.94 24.60 -2.13
C ARG A 282 -13.49 25.60 -3.19
N CYS A 283 -14.17 25.64 -4.34
CA CYS A 283 -13.90 26.60 -5.42
C CYS A 283 -14.18 28.05 -4.99
N ALA A 284 -15.27 28.29 -4.27
CA ALA A 284 -15.59 29.63 -3.77
C ALA A 284 -14.55 30.13 -2.76
N GLU A 285 -14.15 29.28 -1.81
CA GLU A 285 -13.20 29.62 -0.75
C GLU A 285 -11.77 29.80 -1.27
N ARG A 286 -11.31 28.90 -2.15
CA ARG A 286 -9.89 28.84 -2.57
C ARG A 286 -9.61 29.52 -3.91
N LEU A 287 -10.56 29.49 -4.84
CA LEU A 287 -10.38 30.00 -6.21
C LEU A 287 -11.20 31.27 -6.49
N ARG A 288 -12.04 31.71 -5.54
CA ARG A 288 -13.00 32.82 -5.73
C ARG A 288 -13.93 32.59 -6.94
N LEU A 289 -14.25 31.33 -7.21
CA LEU A 289 -15.13 30.89 -8.28
C LEU A 289 -16.48 30.42 -7.74
N THR A 290 -17.58 30.99 -8.21
CA THR A 290 -18.92 30.43 -8.02
C THR A 290 -19.17 29.36 -9.06
N LEU A 291 -19.19 28.09 -8.64
CA LEU A 291 -19.45 26.95 -9.53
C LEU A 291 -20.95 26.81 -9.79
N THR A 292 -21.34 26.64 -11.05
CA THR A 292 -22.70 26.25 -11.44
C THR A 292 -22.64 24.98 -12.26
N ALA A 293 -23.38 23.94 -11.85
CA ALA A 293 -23.41 22.64 -12.52
C ALA A 293 -24.85 22.12 -12.60
N GLY A 294 -25.23 21.57 -13.74
CA GLY A 294 -26.57 21.01 -13.98
C GLY A 294 -26.70 19.53 -13.61
N ALA A 295 -27.87 18.97 -13.92
CA ALA A 295 -28.15 17.54 -13.71
C ALA A 295 -27.25 16.64 -14.55
N ASP A 296 -26.86 17.10 -15.74
CA ASP A 296 -25.92 16.45 -16.66
C ASP A 296 -24.53 16.24 -16.03
N VAL A 297 -23.98 17.25 -15.34
CA VAL A 297 -22.70 17.15 -14.63
C VAL A 297 -22.82 16.22 -13.43
N ARG A 298 -23.92 16.29 -12.70
CA ARG A 298 -24.22 15.36 -11.59
C ARG A 298 -24.25 13.92 -12.08
N ASP A 299 -24.95 13.67 -13.18
CA ASP A 299 -25.09 12.32 -13.75
C ASP A 299 -23.75 11.84 -14.33
N TYR A 300 -22.94 12.73 -14.89
CA TYR A 300 -21.56 12.44 -15.32
C TYR A 300 -20.66 12.01 -14.15
N VAL A 301 -20.73 12.70 -13.01
CA VAL A 301 -19.98 12.33 -11.80
C VAL A 301 -20.50 11.01 -11.22
N ALA A 302 -21.82 10.84 -11.14
CA ALA A 302 -22.44 9.60 -10.66
C ALA A 302 -22.03 8.37 -11.50
N ALA A 303 -21.88 8.55 -12.82
CA ALA A 303 -21.43 7.51 -13.74
C ALA A 303 -19.97 7.09 -13.54
N ARG A 304 -19.18 7.80 -12.72
CA ARG A 304 -17.80 7.39 -12.34
C ARG A 304 -17.78 6.32 -11.25
N HIS A 305 -18.94 5.96 -10.72
CA HIS A 305 -19.09 4.78 -9.88
C HIS A 305 -18.82 3.50 -10.68
N THR A 306 -17.83 2.73 -10.28
CA THR A 306 -17.58 1.37 -10.79
C THR A 306 -17.57 0.38 -9.63
N ASN A 307 -17.72 -0.92 -9.91
CA ASN A 307 -17.63 -1.96 -8.88
C ASN A 307 -16.26 -1.99 -8.17
N SER A 308 -15.20 -1.50 -8.82
CA SER A 308 -13.84 -1.45 -8.29
C SER A 308 -13.52 -0.16 -7.53
N LEU A 309 -13.98 1.00 -8.01
CA LEU A 309 -13.69 2.30 -7.39
C LEU A 309 -14.76 2.68 -6.35
N GLY A 310 -15.97 2.12 -6.45
CA GLY A 310 -17.09 2.45 -5.58
C GLY A 310 -17.35 3.96 -5.51
N ALA A 311 -17.63 4.47 -4.32
CA ALA A 311 -17.80 5.90 -4.05
C ALA A 311 -16.52 6.74 -4.30
N ALA A 312 -15.33 6.14 -4.27
CA ALA A 312 -14.06 6.86 -4.49
C ALA A 312 -13.89 7.35 -5.93
N GLY A 313 -14.57 6.71 -6.89
CA GLY A 313 -14.61 7.17 -8.29
C GLY A 313 -15.29 8.54 -8.44
N LEU A 314 -16.33 8.81 -7.64
CA LEU A 314 -17.04 10.08 -7.66
C LEU A 314 -16.18 11.20 -7.05
N SER A 315 -15.54 10.94 -5.91
CA SER A 315 -14.66 11.91 -5.25
C SER A 315 -13.43 12.22 -6.09
N GLY A 316 -12.80 11.21 -6.68
CA GLY A 316 -11.65 11.40 -7.58
C GLY A 316 -12.00 12.28 -8.78
N CYS A 317 -13.20 12.10 -9.36
CA CYS A 317 -13.67 12.98 -10.42
C CYS A 317 -13.85 14.44 -9.96
N CYS A 318 -14.38 14.67 -8.76
CA CYS A 318 -14.51 16.03 -8.21
C CYS A 318 -13.15 16.67 -7.92
N ASP A 319 -12.18 15.90 -7.44
CA ASP A 319 -10.81 16.38 -7.22
C ASP A 319 -10.11 16.75 -8.53
N ASP A 320 -10.31 15.96 -9.60
CA ASP A 320 -9.81 16.29 -10.93
C ASP A 320 -10.43 17.59 -11.46
N ILE A 321 -11.74 17.79 -11.25
CA ILE A 321 -12.42 19.04 -11.61
C ILE A 321 -11.83 20.23 -10.84
N PHE A 322 -11.64 20.09 -9.52
CA PHE A 322 -11.05 21.14 -8.68
C PHE A 322 -9.63 21.50 -9.17
N ARG A 323 -8.82 20.48 -9.48
CA ARG A 323 -7.46 20.65 -9.98
C ARG A 323 -7.46 21.39 -11.32
N ALA A 324 -8.33 21.01 -12.26
CA ALA A 324 -8.45 21.67 -13.56
C ALA A 324 -8.81 23.16 -13.43
N LEU A 325 -9.78 23.49 -12.57
CA LEU A 325 -10.16 24.89 -12.31
C LEU A 325 -9.06 25.68 -11.59
N SER A 326 -8.30 25.02 -10.71
CA SER A 326 -7.14 25.62 -10.04
C SER A 326 -6.06 26.00 -11.07
N GLU A 327 -5.76 25.10 -12.00
CA GLU A 327 -4.83 25.35 -13.10
C GLU A 327 -5.25 26.52 -13.98
N TYR A 328 -6.56 26.63 -14.29
CA TYR A 328 -7.07 27.80 -15.00
C TYR A 328 -6.77 29.11 -14.27
N CYS A 329 -7.04 29.16 -12.95
CA CYS A 329 -6.79 30.35 -12.14
C CYS A 329 -5.29 30.68 -12.06
N LEU A 330 -4.43 29.66 -11.98
CA LEU A 330 -2.97 29.84 -11.96
C LEU A 330 -2.41 30.35 -13.28
N ARG A 331 -2.98 29.95 -14.43
CA ARG A 331 -2.54 30.43 -15.76
C ARG A 331 -2.96 31.88 -16.06
N HIS A 332 -3.85 32.46 -15.27
CA HIS A 332 -4.38 33.81 -15.49
C HIS A 332 -4.06 34.69 -14.28
N ASP A 333 -2.87 35.30 -14.28
CA ASP A 333 -2.28 36.10 -13.18
C ASP A 333 -3.17 37.24 -12.64
N SER A 334 -4.20 37.65 -13.37
CA SER A 334 -5.13 38.73 -13.01
C SER A 334 -6.58 38.25 -12.78
N PHE A 335 -6.77 36.96 -12.50
CA PHE A 335 -8.10 36.40 -12.27
C PHE A 335 -8.74 36.93 -10.98
N GLY A 336 -9.69 37.86 -11.11
CA GLY A 336 -10.39 38.53 -10.00
C GLY A 336 -11.54 37.74 -9.38
N GLY A 337 -11.75 36.48 -9.80
CA GLY A 337 -12.93 35.68 -9.45
C GLY A 337 -14.01 35.73 -10.53
N GLY A 338 -15.07 34.94 -10.35
CA GLY A 338 -16.17 34.87 -11.33
C GLY A 338 -17.07 33.66 -11.17
N THR A 339 -17.87 33.40 -12.21
CA THR A 339 -18.75 32.22 -12.29
C THR A 339 -18.15 31.20 -13.24
N ALA A 340 -18.01 29.95 -12.77
CA ALA A 340 -17.58 28.81 -13.58
C ALA A 340 -18.77 27.88 -13.85
N ALA A 341 -19.27 27.90 -15.08
CA ALA A 341 -20.34 27.01 -15.52
C ALA A 341 -19.74 25.70 -16.05
N LEU A 342 -20.18 24.57 -15.49
CA LEU A 342 -19.87 23.23 -15.97
C LEU A 342 -21.06 22.65 -16.73
N ASP A 343 -20.79 22.00 -17.85
CA ASP A 343 -21.78 21.35 -18.72
C ASP A 343 -21.16 20.12 -19.40
N VAL A 344 -21.98 19.13 -19.75
CA VAL A 344 -21.57 17.89 -20.42
C VAL A 344 -22.12 17.86 -21.83
N GLN A 345 -21.22 18.00 -22.81
CA GLN A 345 -21.58 17.99 -24.23
C GLN A 345 -20.86 16.86 -24.95
N GLY A 346 -21.62 15.97 -25.59
CA GLY A 346 -21.05 14.82 -26.32
C GLY A 346 -20.28 13.84 -25.43
N GLY A 347 -20.59 13.79 -24.12
CA GLY A 347 -19.89 12.94 -23.14
C GLY A 347 -18.59 13.54 -22.58
N THR A 348 -18.23 14.75 -22.99
CA THR A 348 -17.05 15.49 -22.47
C THR A 348 -17.49 16.57 -21.49
N LEU A 349 -16.83 16.63 -20.33
CA LEU A 349 -17.05 17.68 -19.35
C LEU A 349 -16.37 18.98 -19.81
N ARG A 350 -17.15 20.04 -19.95
CA ARG A 350 -16.72 21.37 -20.40
C ARG A 350 -16.94 22.40 -19.31
N PHE A 351 -16.19 23.49 -19.39
CA PHE A 351 -16.33 24.64 -18.53
C PHE A 351 -16.36 25.94 -19.32
N ALA A 352 -17.05 26.94 -18.78
CA ALA A 352 -17.06 28.32 -19.27
C ALA A 352 -16.94 29.28 -18.08
N ILE A 353 -16.02 30.23 -18.17
CA ILE A 353 -15.81 31.24 -17.13
C ILE A 353 -16.51 32.54 -17.57
N ASN A 354 -17.34 33.11 -16.70
CA ASN A 354 -18.05 34.38 -16.90
C ASN A 354 -18.84 34.45 -18.24
N GLY A 355 -19.44 33.33 -18.66
CA GLY A 355 -20.21 33.25 -19.91
C GLY A 355 -19.36 33.21 -21.19
N GLY A 356 -18.05 32.95 -21.07
CA GLY A 356 -17.15 32.76 -22.20
C GLY A 356 -17.41 31.48 -23.01
N ALA A 357 -16.61 31.26 -24.05
CA ALA A 357 -16.73 30.07 -24.90
C ALA A 357 -16.47 28.77 -24.10
N PRO A 358 -17.33 27.73 -24.22
CA PRO A 358 -17.10 26.46 -23.56
C PRO A 358 -15.82 25.79 -24.06
N ALA A 359 -14.94 25.41 -23.14
CA ALA A 359 -13.74 24.64 -23.42
C ALA A 359 -13.76 23.29 -22.67
N PRO A 360 -13.09 22.23 -23.17
CA PRO A 360 -12.97 20.99 -22.42
C PRO A 360 -12.22 21.24 -21.10
N LEU A 361 -12.83 20.83 -19.98
CA LEU A 361 -12.31 21.16 -18.66
C LEU A 361 -10.96 20.49 -18.40
N PHE A 362 -10.83 19.20 -18.74
CA PHE A 362 -9.63 18.45 -18.43
C PHE A 362 -8.43 18.76 -19.34
N ASP A 363 -8.62 19.56 -20.40
CA ASP A 363 -7.51 20.10 -21.21
C ASP A 363 -6.73 21.19 -20.44
N LEU A 364 -7.33 21.75 -19.38
CA LEU A 364 -6.67 22.70 -18.48
C LEU A 364 -5.70 22.03 -17.54
N LEU A 365 -5.93 20.75 -17.22
CA LEU A 365 -4.93 20.00 -16.48
C LEU A 365 -3.65 20.04 -17.32
N PRO A 366 -2.48 20.37 -16.74
CA PRO A 366 -1.23 20.09 -17.43
C PRO A 366 -1.33 18.64 -17.90
N ALA A 367 -1.03 18.39 -19.18
CA ALA A 367 -1.05 17.05 -19.77
C ALA A 367 -0.53 16.09 -18.70
N ALA A 368 -1.42 15.22 -18.21
CA ALA A 368 -1.30 14.58 -16.90
C ALA A 368 0.17 14.33 -16.61
N TRP A 369 0.74 14.96 -15.56
CA TRP A 369 2.16 14.82 -15.26
C TRP A 369 2.50 13.33 -15.29
N ASP A 370 3.12 12.92 -16.39
CA ASP A 370 3.33 11.54 -16.80
C ASP A 370 4.60 11.01 -16.14
N GLY A 371 5.09 11.69 -15.10
CA GLY A 371 6.39 11.43 -14.50
C GLY A 371 7.56 11.67 -15.46
N GLY A 372 7.34 12.39 -16.57
CA GLY A 372 8.30 12.45 -17.67
C GLY A 372 8.24 11.22 -18.56
N LEU A 373 7.10 10.52 -18.70
CA LEU A 373 6.97 9.36 -19.60
C LEU A 373 7.36 9.72 -21.03
N ALA A 374 6.88 10.84 -21.56
CA ALA A 374 7.24 11.33 -22.89
C ALA A 374 8.73 11.69 -23.00
N ASP A 375 9.32 12.23 -21.93
CA ASP A 375 10.75 12.57 -21.90
C ASP A 375 11.63 11.32 -21.77
N VAL A 376 11.28 10.38 -20.88
CA VAL A 376 11.94 9.08 -20.71
C VAL A 376 11.78 8.25 -21.98
N ARG A 377 10.62 8.29 -22.63
CA ARG A 377 10.40 7.65 -23.94
C ARG A 377 11.27 8.29 -25.01
N ARG A 378 11.36 9.61 -25.06
CA ARG A 378 12.24 10.32 -26.01
C ARG A 378 13.72 10.02 -25.75
N GLU A 379 14.13 9.99 -24.49
CA GLU A 379 15.48 9.60 -24.08
C GLU A 379 15.78 8.14 -24.45
N LEU A 380 14.83 7.22 -24.24
CA LEU A 380 14.96 5.82 -24.61
C LEU A 380 14.99 5.65 -26.13
N ASP A 381 14.11 6.34 -26.87
CA ASP A 381 14.07 6.33 -28.34
C ASP A 381 15.37 6.90 -28.94
N ALA A 382 15.95 7.94 -28.32
CA ALA A 382 17.19 8.58 -28.75
C ALA A 382 18.45 7.72 -28.55
N LEU A 383 18.40 6.66 -27.73
CA LEU A 383 19.51 5.73 -27.62
C LEU A 383 19.69 4.97 -28.93
N VAL A 384 20.91 4.90 -29.42
CA VAL A 384 21.23 4.21 -30.68
C VAL A 384 21.11 2.70 -30.48
N GLY A 385 20.37 2.02 -31.38
CA GLY A 385 20.15 0.57 -31.34
C GLY A 385 19.24 0.11 -30.19
N LEU A 386 19.41 -1.15 -29.75
CA LEU A 386 18.66 -1.79 -28.65
C LEU A 386 17.15 -1.91 -28.88
N ASP A 387 16.71 -2.07 -30.13
CA ASP A 387 15.28 -2.07 -30.49
C ASP A 387 14.47 -3.12 -29.73
N GLU A 388 15.01 -4.34 -29.56
CA GLU A 388 14.38 -5.41 -28.77
C GLU A 388 14.18 -5.04 -27.29
N VAL A 389 15.14 -4.29 -26.73
CA VAL A 389 15.08 -3.80 -25.35
C VAL A 389 14.02 -2.71 -25.23
N LYS A 390 13.96 -1.79 -26.19
CA LYS A 390 12.95 -0.72 -26.22
C LYS A 390 11.55 -1.28 -26.35
N GLU A 391 11.35 -2.23 -27.26
CA GLU A 391 10.05 -2.88 -27.47
C GLU A 391 9.57 -3.57 -26.20
N TYR A 392 10.45 -4.30 -25.51
CA TYR A 392 10.14 -4.90 -24.22
C TYR A 392 9.78 -3.86 -23.15
N VAL A 393 10.59 -2.80 -23.01
CA VAL A 393 10.35 -1.74 -22.01
C VAL A 393 9.03 -1.01 -22.27
N PHE A 394 8.70 -0.73 -23.54
CA PHE A 394 7.42 -0.12 -23.89
C PHE A 394 6.24 -1.08 -23.66
N GLY A 395 6.40 -2.37 -23.96
CA GLY A 395 5.38 -3.39 -23.72
C GLY A 395 5.02 -3.61 -22.24
N LEU A 396 5.91 -3.25 -21.30
CA LEU A 396 5.59 -3.24 -19.86
C LEU A 396 4.44 -2.29 -19.54
N ALA A 397 4.32 -1.16 -20.22
CA ALA A 397 3.24 -0.20 -19.97
C ALA A 397 1.87 -0.78 -20.33
N ASP A 398 1.78 -1.46 -21.47
CA ASP A 398 0.55 -2.12 -21.92
C ASP A 398 0.14 -3.23 -20.95
N ASN A 399 1.10 -4.02 -20.48
CA ASN A 399 0.84 -5.06 -19.49
C ASN A 399 0.42 -4.49 -18.15
N VAL A 400 1.10 -3.46 -17.63
CA VAL A 400 0.70 -2.77 -16.39
C VAL A 400 -0.71 -2.17 -16.55
N GLN A 401 -1.03 -1.59 -17.71
CA GLN A 401 -2.36 -1.02 -17.95
C GLN A 401 -3.43 -2.11 -18.09
N VAL A 402 -3.13 -3.24 -18.73
CA VAL A 402 -4.02 -4.41 -18.79
C VAL A 402 -4.23 -5.00 -17.41
N GLN A 403 -3.21 -5.08 -16.56
CA GLN A 403 -3.35 -5.56 -15.18
C GLN A 403 -4.13 -4.56 -14.33
N LYS A 404 -3.89 -3.24 -14.46
CA LYS A 404 -4.71 -2.20 -13.82
C LYS A 404 -6.17 -2.30 -14.27
N ARG A 405 -6.43 -2.54 -15.56
CA ARG A 405 -7.78 -2.76 -16.11
C ARG A 405 -8.41 -4.07 -15.63
N ARG A 406 -7.63 -5.16 -15.50
CA ARG A 406 -8.06 -6.45 -14.95
C ARG A 406 -8.38 -6.36 -13.46
N ALA A 407 -7.53 -5.71 -12.69
CA ALA A 407 -7.77 -5.35 -11.29
C ALA A 407 -9.03 -4.48 -11.16
N ALA A 408 -9.17 -3.45 -12.00
CA ALA A 408 -10.36 -2.60 -12.05
C ALA A 408 -11.63 -3.35 -12.52
N ALA A 409 -11.49 -4.48 -13.21
CA ALA A 409 -12.57 -5.37 -13.64
C ALA A 409 -12.79 -6.56 -12.69
N GLY A 410 -12.05 -6.65 -11.57
CA GLY A 410 -12.16 -7.76 -10.61
C GLY A 410 -11.70 -9.12 -11.15
N LEU A 411 -10.97 -9.14 -12.27
CA LEU A 411 -10.37 -10.34 -12.84
C LEU A 411 -9.08 -10.68 -12.07
N LYS A 412 -8.78 -11.98 -11.92
CA LYS A 412 -7.51 -12.43 -11.31
C LYS A 412 -6.34 -11.76 -12.04
N THR A 413 -5.61 -10.90 -11.33
CA THR A 413 -4.30 -10.43 -11.76
C THR A 413 -3.30 -11.51 -11.40
N ALA A 414 -2.68 -12.13 -12.40
CA ALA A 414 -1.48 -12.91 -12.14
C ALA A 414 -0.43 -11.91 -11.65
N GLY A 415 0.14 -12.10 -10.46
CA GLY A 415 1.28 -11.33 -10.00
C GLY A 415 2.39 -11.47 -11.02
N LEU A 416 2.56 -10.47 -11.89
CA LEU A 416 3.60 -10.47 -12.91
C LEU A 416 4.90 -10.18 -12.19
N SER A 417 5.85 -11.11 -12.26
CA SER A 417 7.22 -10.78 -11.89
C SER A 417 7.75 -9.73 -12.88
N MET A 418 8.06 -8.55 -12.36
CA MET A 418 8.70 -7.47 -13.10
C MET A 418 10.23 -7.55 -13.02
N HIS A 419 10.79 -8.56 -12.35
CA HIS A 419 12.23 -8.74 -12.25
C HIS A 419 12.82 -9.14 -13.61
N MET A 420 14.02 -8.64 -13.91
CA MET A 420 14.66 -8.75 -15.23
C MET A 420 16.10 -9.24 -15.13
N ILE A 421 16.57 -9.89 -16.18
CA ILE A 421 17.98 -10.24 -16.37
C ILE A 421 18.49 -9.54 -17.62
N PHE A 422 19.56 -8.77 -17.48
CA PHE A 422 20.23 -8.08 -18.57
C PHE A 422 21.53 -8.81 -18.90
N THR A 423 21.57 -9.49 -20.04
CA THR A 423 22.77 -10.19 -20.54
C THR A 423 23.45 -9.40 -21.65
N GLY A 424 24.77 -9.49 -21.77
CA GLY A 424 25.51 -8.97 -22.91
C GLY A 424 26.93 -8.56 -22.55
N ASN A 425 27.74 -8.20 -23.55
CA ASN A 425 29.13 -7.80 -23.34
C ASN A 425 29.25 -6.45 -22.59
N PRO A 426 30.44 -6.09 -22.08
CA PRO A 426 30.64 -4.81 -21.39
C PRO A 426 30.50 -3.68 -22.39
N GLY A 427 29.96 -2.54 -21.96
CA GLY A 427 29.79 -1.38 -22.84
C GLY A 427 28.58 -1.45 -23.78
N THR A 428 27.66 -2.41 -23.61
CA THR A 428 26.39 -2.49 -24.37
C THR A 428 25.24 -1.68 -23.77
N GLY A 429 25.48 -0.90 -22.70
CA GLY A 429 24.50 0.04 -22.16
C GLY A 429 23.55 -0.48 -21.07
N LYS A 430 23.79 -1.67 -20.49
CA LYS A 430 22.96 -2.29 -19.43
C LYS A 430 22.59 -1.34 -18.27
N THR A 431 23.58 -0.73 -17.62
CA THR A 431 23.36 0.20 -16.49
C THR A 431 22.60 1.45 -16.92
N THR A 432 22.89 2.00 -18.11
CA THR A 432 22.20 3.15 -18.67
C THR A 432 20.72 2.86 -18.88
N ILE A 433 20.39 1.72 -19.48
CA ILE A 433 19.01 1.29 -19.68
C ILE A 433 18.32 1.02 -18.33
N ALA A 434 18.99 0.38 -17.36
CA ALA A 434 18.39 0.12 -16.05
C ALA A 434 17.91 1.41 -15.36
N ARG A 435 18.67 2.50 -15.50
CA ARG A 435 18.30 3.82 -14.97
C ARG A 435 17.08 4.41 -15.66
N LEU A 436 16.98 4.25 -16.97
CA LEU A 436 15.80 4.68 -17.75
C LEU A 436 14.58 3.84 -17.41
N VAL A 437 14.74 2.52 -17.27
CA VAL A 437 13.67 1.60 -16.84
C VAL A 437 13.13 1.99 -15.45
N ALA A 438 14.00 2.31 -14.49
CA ALA A 438 13.56 2.78 -13.16
C ALA A 438 12.69 4.04 -13.24
N ARG A 439 13.09 5.02 -14.06
CA ARG A 439 12.31 6.24 -14.31
C ARG A 439 11.00 5.93 -15.04
N TYR A 440 11.04 5.03 -16.01
CA TYR A 440 9.88 4.62 -16.81
C TYR A 440 8.83 3.90 -15.94
N LEU A 441 9.25 2.97 -15.09
CA LEU A 441 8.36 2.25 -14.17
C LEU A 441 7.67 3.18 -13.17
N LYS A 442 8.36 4.21 -12.68
CA LYS A 442 7.77 5.29 -11.89
C LYS A 442 6.72 6.05 -12.71
N ALA A 443 7.07 6.45 -13.93
CA ALA A 443 6.23 7.25 -14.82
C ALA A 443 4.89 6.55 -15.16
N ILE A 444 4.91 5.24 -15.41
CA ILE A 444 3.68 4.45 -15.66
C ILE A 444 2.93 4.07 -14.36
N GLY A 445 3.45 4.49 -13.20
CA GLY A 445 2.92 4.18 -11.88
C GLY A 445 2.93 2.69 -11.57
N ALA A 446 3.95 1.95 -12.04
CA ALA A 446 4.24 0.58 -11.62
C ALA A 446 5.02 0.55 -10.31
N LEU A 447 5.84 1.59 -10.05
CA LEU A 447 6.57 1.79 -8.80
C LEU A 447 6.24 3.15 -8.20
N ARG A 448 6.31 3.24 -6.86
CA ARG A 448 6.08 4.51 -6.12
C ARG A 448 7.24 5.49 -6.28
N GLY A 449 8.45 4.97 -6.44
CA GLY A 449 9.71 5.68 -6.67
C GLY A 449 10.34 5.29 -8.01
N GLY A 450 11.43 5.96 -8.36
CA GLY A 450 12.18 5.74 -9.60
C GLY A 450 13.68 5.77 -9.37
N GLN A 451 14.11 5.54 -8.11
CA GLN A 451 15.51 5.40 -7.80
C GLN A 451 16.06 4.08 -8.37
N LEU A 452 17.33 4.13 -8.76
CA LEU A 452 18.12 2.97 -9.12
C LEU A 452 19.22 2.83 -8.06
N VAL A 453 19.19 1.75 -7.30
CA VAL A 453 20.27 1.37 -6.38
C VAL A 453 21.16 0.38 -7.11
N GLU A 454 22.36 0.80 -7.45
CA GLU A 454 23.36 -0.02 -8.14
C GLU A 454 24.31 -0.63 -7.11
N VAL A 455 24.43 -1.96 -7.14
CA VAL A 455 25.28 -2.71 -6.21
C VAL A 455 26.06 -3.81 -6.93
N SER A 456 27.12 -4.25 -6.27
CA SER A 456 27.96 -5.37 -6.68
C SER A 456 27.94 -6.46 -5.58
N ARG A 457 28.64 -7.58 -5.83
CA ARG A 457 28.86 -8.60 -4.80
C ARG A 457 29.42 -8.01 -3.49
N GLY A 458 30.32 -7.04 -3.56
CA GLY A 458 30.98 -6.48 -2.38
C GLY A 458 30.01 -5.77 -1.43
N ASP A 459 28.89 -5.32 -1.96
CA ASP A 459 27.86 -4.59 -1.21
C ASP A 459 26.79 -5.53 -0.63
N LEU A 460 26.70 -6.76 -1.13
CA LEU A 460 25.71 -7.76 -0.71
C LEU A 460 26.31 -8.80 0.24
N VAL A 461 27.57 -9.18 0.04
CA VAL A 461 28.22 -10.28 0.75
C VAL A 461 29.08 -9.76 1.90
N GLY A 462 28.78 -10.22 3.12
CA GLY A 462 29.51 -9.85 4.33
C GLY A 462 30.92 -10.45 4.38
N ARG A 463 31.81 -9.79 5.15
CA ARG A 463 33.18 -10.30 5.40
C ARG A 463 33.24 -11.41 6.45
N TYR A 464 32.17 -11.59 7.22
CA TYR A 464 32.07 -12.53 8.33
C TYR A 464 30.74 -13.28 8.28
N THR A 465 30.71 -14.51 8.80
CA THR A 465 29.50 -15.34 8.87
C THR A 465 28.37 -14.64 9.62
N GLY A 466 27.16 -14.68 9.07
CA GLY A 466 25.97 -14.04 9.63
C GLY A 466 25.82 -12.54 9.35
N HIS A 467 26.77 -11.93 8.63
CA HIS A 467 26.65 -10.53 8.20
C HIS A 467 26.05 -10.37 6.79
N THR A 468 26.02 -11.43 6.00
CA THR A 468 25.55 -11.37 4.61
C THR A 468 24.06 -11.12 4.50
N ALA A 469 23.23 -11.86 5.22
CA ALA A 469 21.77 -11.63 5.20
C ALA A 469 21.37 -10.21 5.66
N PRO A 470 21.87 -9.67 6.80
CA PRO A 470 21.58 -8.29 7.18
C PRO A 470 22.04 -7.24 6.15
N LEU A 471 23.20 -7.45 5.55
CA LEU A 471 23.75 -6.53 4.54
C LEU A 471 22.91 -6.54 3.27
N THR A 472 22.55 -7.73 2.78
CA THR A 472 21.66 -7.91 1.63
C THR A 472 20.29 -7.28 1.88
N ASN A 473 19.69 -7.49 3.06
CA ASN A 473 18.42 -6.85 3.43
C ASN A 473 18.53 -5.32 3.47
N SER A 474 19.60 -4.76 4.03
CA SER A 474 19.79 -3.31 4.05
C SER A 474 19.86 -2.71 2.65
N VAL A 475 20.45 -3.43 1.69
CA VAL A 475 20.49 -3.01 0.29
C VAL A 475 19.09 -3.09 -0.34
N ILE A 476 18.35 -4.15 -0.07
CA ILE A 476 16.95 -4.32 -0.52
C ILE A 476 16.07 -3.18 0.02
N ASP A 477 16.15 -2.90 1.32
CA ASP A 477 15.42 -1.83 1.99
C ASP A 477 15.68 -0.47 1.34
N SER A 478 16.94 -0.20 0.96
CA SER A 478 17.32 1.04 0.28
C SER A 478 16.72 1.17 -1.13
N ALA A 479 16.38 0.04 -1.76
CA ALA A 479 15.82 -0.02 -3.10
C ALA A 479 14.28 -0.10 -3.12
N LEU A 480 13.62 -0.19 -1.96
CA LEU A 480 12.15 -0.27 -1.87
C LEU A 480 11.47 0.95 -2.50
N GLY A 481 10.39 0.67 -3.24
CA GLY A 481 9.71 1.62 -4.10
C GLY A 481 10.44 1.90 -5.41
N GLY A 482 11.60 1.30 -5.69
CA GLY A 482 12.44 1.55 -6.87
C GLY A 482 13.01 0.29 -7.49
N VAL A 483 14.20 0.42 -8.11
CA VAL A 483 14.90 -0.66 -8.80
C VAL A 483 16.23 -0.96 -8.11
N LEU A 484 16.47 -2.23 -7.78
CA LEU A 484 17.76 -2.76 -7.36
C LEU A 484 18.48 -3.36 -8.57
N PHE A 485 19.62 -2.79 -8.94
CA PHE A 485 20.46 -3.27 -10.04
C PHE A 485 21.73 -3.91 -9.50
N ILE A 486 21.91 -5.20 -9.79
CA ILE A 486 23.07 -5.98 -9.35
C ILE A 486 23.96 -6.20 -10.56
N ASP A 487 25.10 -5.50 -10.63
CA ASP A 487 26.08 -5.68 -11.70
C ASP A 487 26.95 -6.91 -11.43
N GLU A 488 27.35 -7.57 -12.52
CA GLU A 488 28.08 -8.85 -12.50
C GLU A 488 27.48 -9.85 -11.50
N ALA A 489 26.17 -10.03 -11.54
CA ALA A 489 25.41 -10.83 -10.56
C ALA A 489 25.89 -12.30 -10.49
N TYR A 490 26.39 -12.86 -11.59
CA TYR A 490 27.02 -14.19 -11.61
C TYR A 490 28.15 -14.33 -10.59
N SER A 491 28.80 -13.23 -10.20
CA SER A 491 29.86 -13.23 -9.20
C SER A 491 29.38 -13.65 -7.81
N LEU A 492 28.08 -13.53 -7.51
CA LEU A 492 27.45 -14.01 -6.27
C LEU A 492 27.51 -15.53 -6.15
N TYR A 493 27.65 -16.27 -7.25
CA TYR A 493 27.79 -17.72 -7.24
C TYR A 493 29.16 -18.16 -7.78
N ARG A 494 30.07 -18.58 -6.89
CA ARG A 494 31.39 -19.11 -7.25
C ARG A 494 31.53 -20.62 -7.06
N GLY A 495 30.40 -21.33 -6.98
CA GLY A 495 30.31 -22.77 -6.70
C GLY A 495 29.77 -23.07 -5.30
N GLU A 496 29.46 -24.34 -5.04
CA GLU A 496 28.77 -24.80 -3.82
C GLU A 496 29.54 -24.53 -2.50
N GLN A 497 30.86 -24.30 -2.58
CA GLN A 497 31.67 -23.99 -1.40
C GLN A 497 31.57 -22.53 -0.94
N ASP A 498 30.95 -21.64 -1.73
CA ASP A 498 30.76 -20.23 -1.40
C ASP A 498 29.45 -20.01 -0.62
N SER A 499 29.44 -20.46 0.63
CA SER A 499 28.27 -20.37 1.52
C SER A 499 27.73 -18.95 1.70
N PHE A 500 28.58 -17.93 1.68
CA PHE A 500 28.15 -16.54 1.81
C PHE A 500 27.43 -16.03 0.55
N GLY A 501 27.90 -16.41 -0.64
CA GLY A 501 27.23 -16.05 -1.89
C GLY A 501 25.83 -16.66 -2.00
N LEU A 502 25.67 -17.92 -1.58
CA LEU A 502 24.37 -18.60 -1.50
C LEU A 502 23.44 -17.93 -0.49
N GLU A 503 23.94 -17.54 0.69
CA GLU A 503 23.16 -16.80 1.69
C GLU A 503 22.62 -15.47 1.14
N ALA A 504 23.42 -14.73 0.37
CA ALA A 504 22.98 -13.50 -0.29
C ALA A 504 21.89 -13.78 -1.34
N ILE A 505 22.04 -14.84 -2.14
CA ILE A 505 21.05 -15.26 -3.13
C ILE A 505 19.71 -15.62 -2.47
N ASP A 506 19.74 -16.43 -1.41
CA ASP A 506 18.53 -16.85 -0.71
C ASP A 506 17.82 -15.66 -0.05
N THR A 507 18.59 -14.74 0.54
CA THR A 507 18.08 -13.49 1.11
C THR A 507 17.45 -12.60 0.03
N LEU A 508 18.10 -12.48 -1.13
CA LEU A 508 17.57 -11.72 -2.26
C LEU A 508 16.25 -12.31 -2.79
N VAL A 509 16.19 -13.63 -2.99
CA VAL A 509 14.97 -14.33 -3.45
C VAL A 509 13.83 -14.13 -2.45
N LYS A 510 14.12 -14.18 -1.15
CA LYS A 510 13.12 -13.89 -0.11
C LYS A 510 12.63 -12.44 -0.18
N GLY A 511 13.53 -11.46 -0.21
CA GLY A 511 13.14 -10.04 -0.29
C GLY A 511 12.37 -9.68 -1.57
N MET A 512 12.67 -10.33 -2.69
CA MET A 512 11.89 -10.22 -3.93
C MET A 512 10.46 -10.73 -3.79
N GLU A 513 10.24 -11.76 -2.97
CA GLU A 513 8.92 -12.31 -2.70
C GLU A 513 8.14 -11.41 -1.73
N ASP A 514 8.80 -10.98 -0.65
CA ASP A 514 8.20 -10.14 0.40
C ASP A 514 7.81 -8.75 -0.12
N HIS A 515 8.55 -8.19 -1.09
CA HIS A 515 8.37 -6.84 -1.64
C HIS A 515 7.98 -6.80 -3.13
N ARG A 516 7.29 -7.83 -3.63
CA ARG A 516 6.98 -8.00 -5.07
C ARG A 516 6.28 -6.79 -5.73
N ASP A 517 5.44 -6.06 -4.99
CA ASP A 517 4.65 -4.95 -5.53
C ASP A 517 5.38 -3.59 -5.48
N GLU A 518 6.53 -3.52 -4.80
CA GLU A 518 7.25 -2.28 -4.57
C GLU A 518 8.75 -2.34 -4.91
N LEU A 519 9.28 -3.50 -5.28
CA LEU A 519 10.68 -3.68 -5.65
C LEU A 519 10.81 -4.38 -7.01
N VAL A 520 11.60 -3.79 -7.92
CA VAL A 520 12.07 -4.47 -9.13
C VAL A 520 13.56 -4.76 -9.00
N VAL A 521 13.97 -5.97 -9.38
CA VAL A 521 15.37 -6.40 -9.34
C VAL A 521 15.84 -6.66 -10.76
N ILE A 522 16.98 -6.10 -11.11
CA ILE A 522 17.63 -6.29 -12.40
C ILE A 522 19.00 -6.92 -12.14
N LEU A 523 19.21 -8.14 -12.64
CA LEU A 523 20.50 -8.82 -12.60
C LEU A 523 21.24 -8.60 -13.91
N ALA A 524 22.46 -8.07 -13.86
CA ALA A 524 23.27 -7.85 -15.05
C ALA A 524 24.50 -8.75 -15.08
N GLY A 525 24.88 -9.21 -16.27
CA GLY A 525 26.10 -9.98 -16.46
C GLY A 525 26.34 -10.46 -17.88
N TYR A 526 27.36 -11.30 -18.04
CA TYR A 526 27.67 -11.93 -19.32
C TYR A 526 26.72 -13.10 -19.60
N THR A 527 26.34 -13.30 -20.87
CA THR A 527 25.30 -14.26 -21.27
C THR A 527 25.58 -15.69 -20.78
N LYS A 528 26.83 -16.18 -20.90
CA LYS A 528 27.17 -17.57 -20.52
C LYS A 528 27.22 -17.75 -19.00
N GLU A 529 27.79 -16.78 -18.32
CA GLU A 529 27.99 -16.76 -16.87
C GLU A 529 26.65 -16.62 -16.13
N MET A 530 25.73 -15.80 -16.67
CA MET A 530 24.37 -15.68 -16.15
C MET A 530 23.55 -16.97 -16.33
N ALA A 531 23.74 -17.69 -17.44
CA ALA A 531 23.08 -18.98 -17.62
C ALA A 531 23.49 -20.00 -16.54
N GLN A 532 24.77 -20.03 -16.16
CA GLN A 532 25.25 -20.85 -15.06
C GLN A 532 24.74 -20.35 -13.70
N PHE A 533 24.73 -19.03 -13.48
CA PHE A 533 24.21 -18.42 -12.26
C PHE A 533 22.74 -18.80 -11.99
N LEU A 534 21.90 -18.86 -13.03
CA LEU A 534 20.49 -19.23 -12.88
C LEU A 534 20.28 -20.69 -12.48
N THR A 535 21.25 -21.57 -12.71
CA THR A 535 21.19 -22.96 -12.24
C THR A 535 21.50 -23.12 -10.74
N ALA A 536 22.00 -22.07 -10.09
CA ALA A 536 22.38 -22.13 -8.67
C ALA A 536 21.19 -22.28 -7.72
N ASN A 537 20.03 -21.71 -8.07
CA ASN A 537 18.82 -21.80 -7.26
C ASN A 537 17.58 -21.81 -8.17
N SER A 538 16.71 -22.82 -8.01
CA SER A 538 15.47 -22.94 -8.80
C SER A 538 14.47 -21.80 -8.54
N GLY A 539 14.53 -21.19 -7.35
CA GLY A 539 13.84 -19.96 -6.98
C GLY A 539 14.19 -18.81 -7.92
N LEU A 540 15.49 -18.54 -8.13
CA LEU A 540 15.94 -17.47 -9.04
C LEU A 540 15.35 -17.63 -10.45
N ALA A 541 15.51 -18.80 -11.07
CA ALA A 541 15.03 -19.02 -12.44
C ALA A 541 13.51 -18.76 -12.59
N SER A 542 12.72 -19.18 -11.59
CA SER A 542 11.26 -18.98 -11.60
C SER A 542 10.83 -17.53 -11.38
N ARG A 543 11.64 -16.72 -10.67
CA ARG A 543 11.33 -15.31 -10.34
C ARG A 543 11.81 -14.33 -11.41
N PHE A 544 12.67 -14.75 -12.33
CA PHE A 544 13.16 -13.93 -13.44
C PHE A 544 12.70 -14.46 -14.81
N PRO A 545 11.39 -14.35 -15.15
CA PRO A 545 10.90 -14.79 -16.45
C PRO A 545 11.38 -13.91 -17.60
N ASN A 546 11.84 -12.68 -17.30
CA ASN A 546 12.20 -11.69 -18.29
C ASN A 546 13.72 -11.66 -18.48
N GLN A 547 14.21 -12.19 -19.60
CA GLN A 547 15.62 -12.15 -19.98
C GLN A 547 15.77 -11.28 -21.22
N ILE A 548 16.63 -10.28 -21.13
CA ILE A 548 16.87 -9.29 -22.17
C ILE A 548 18.34 -9.36 -22.56
N GLU A 549 18.61 -9.68 -23.82
CA GLU A 549 19.95 -9.69 -24.38
C GLU A 549 20.28 -8.32 -24.99
N PHE A 550 21.47 -7.82 -24.66
CA PHE A 550 22.02 -6.57 -25.15
C PHE A 550 23.09 -6.90 -26.20
N PRO A 551 22.75 -6.82 -27.50
CA PRO A 551 23.70 -7.12 -28.56
C PRO A 551 24.86 -6.13 -28.58
N ASP A 552 25.98 -6.56 -29.16
CA ASP A 552 27.09 -5.65 -29.47
C ASP A 552 26.60 -4.59 -30.48
N TYR A 553 27.03 -3.34 -30.28
CA TYR A 553 26.72 -2.27 -31.22
C TYR A 553 27.37 -2.58 -32.57
N THR A 554 26.81 -2.11 -33.69
CA THR A 554 27.52 -2.12 -34.96
C THR A 554 28.53 -0.97 -35.03
N ALA A 555 29.49 -1.05 -35.95
CA ALA A 555 30.46 0.03 -36.16
C ALA A 555 29.77 1.35 -36.53
N GLU A 556 28.68 1.29 -37.28
CA GLU A 556 27.84 2.45 -37.62
C GLU A 556 27.18 3.03 -36.36
N GLN A 557 26.60 2.17 -35.51
CA GLN A 557 26.00 2.60 -34.24
C GLN A 557 27.03 3.24 -33.29
N LEU A 558 28.27 2.75 -33.28
CA LEU A 558 29.35 3.37 -32.49
C LEU A 558 29.73 4.77 -33.00
N VAL A 559 29.69 5.01 -34.31
CA VAL A 559 29.86 6.36 -34.88
C VAL A 559 28.75 7.28 -34.42
N ASP A 560 27.50 6.83 -34.47
CA ASP A 560 26.33 7.61 -34.02
C ASP A 560 26.42 7.94 -32.51
N ILE A 561 26.80 6.95 -31.69
CA ILE A 561 27.04 7.15 -30.25
C ILE A 561 28.14 8.20 -30.02
N THR A 562 29.23 8.14 -30.80
CA THR A 562 30.33 9.10 -30.72
C THR A 562 29.88 10.52 -31.07
N ALA A 563 29.08 10.67 -32.11
CA ALA A 563 28.49 11.94 -32.49
C ALA A 563 27.56 12.50 -31.40
N ALA A 564 26.72 11.65 -30.82
CA ALA A 564 25.84 12.02 -29.71
C ALA A 564 26.62 12.48 -28.46
N LEU A 565 27.68 11.76 -28.08
CA LEU A 565 28.55 12.12 -26.96
C LEU A 565 29.31 13.43 -27.20
N ALA A 566 29.80 13.65 -28.43
CA ALA A 566 30.46 14.89 -28.82
C ALA A 566 29.49 16.08 -28.72
N ALA A 567 28.28 15.94 -29.28
CA ALA A 567 27.25 16.97 -29.23
C ALA A 567 26.81 17.30 -27.80
N ALA A 568 26.61 16.29 -26.95
CA ALA A 568 26.26 16.48 -25.54
C ALA A 568 27.34 17.24 -24.74
N ARG A 569 28.60 17.15 -25.17
CA ARG A 569 29.74 17.89 -24.60
C ARG A 569 29.97 19.25 -25.28
N GLY A 570 29.11 19.67 -26.21
CA GLY A 570 29.21 20.93 -26.93
C GLY A 570 30.16 20.93 -28.13
N TYR A 571 30.62 19.75 -28.57
CA TYR A 571 31.50 19.60 -29.73
C TYR A 571 30.69 19.20 -30.98
N ARG A 572 31.12 19.68 -32.15
CA ARG A 572 30.63 19.22 -33.45
C ARG A 572 31.75 18.46 -34.15
N LEU A 573 31.49 17.21 -34.52
CA LEU A 573 32.43 16.44 -35.34
C LEU A 573 32.43 16.99 -36.76
N ASP A 574 33.61 17.12 -37.35
CA ASP A 574 33.75 17.46 -38.77
C ASP A 574 33.22 16.30 -39.62
N GLU A 575 32.54 16.59 -40.73
CA GLU A 575 31.96 15.57 -41.62
C GLU A 575 33.03 14.59 -42.13
N GLY A 576 34.27 15.06 -42.30
CA GLY A 576 35.42 14.26 -42.70
C GLY A 576 35.86 13.22 -41.66
N CYS A 577 35.44 13.31 -40.40
CA CYS A 577 35.77 12.34 -39.35
C CYS A 577 34.94 11.04 -39.44
N THR A 578 33.78 11.07 -40.11
CA THR A 578 32.84 9.95 -40.17
C THR A 578 33.46 8.67 -40.74
N PHE A 579 34.13 8.77 -41.88
CA PHE A 579 34.70 7.60 -42.57
C PHE A 579 35.93 7.01 -41.84
N PRO A 580 36.88 7.82 -41.34
CA PRO A 580 37.96 7.33 -40.47
C PRO A 580 37.47 6.63 -39.20
N LEU A 581 36.46 7.20 -38.51
CA LEU A 581 35.87 6.63 -37.30
C LEU A 581 35.20 5.29 -37.59
N LEU A 582 34.40 5.20 -38.65
CA LEU A 582 33.77 3.95 -39.07
C LEU A 582 34.82 2.87 -39.36
N GLY A 583 35.89 3.21 -40.08
CA GLY A 583 37.00 2.30 -40.34
C GLY A 583 37.72 1.84 -39.07
N TYR A 584 37.86 2.71 -38.07
CA TYR A 584 38.43 2.37 -36.77
C TYR A 584 37.53 1.38 -36.00
N TYR A 585 36.24 1.67 -35.88
CA TYR A 585 35.30 0.80 -35.16
C TYR A 585 35.15 -0.58 -35.81
N ARG A 586 35.10 -0.66 -37.15
CA ARG A 586 35.08 -1.95 -37.86
C ARG A 586 36.31 -2.80 -37.57
N ARG A 587 37.50 -2.20 -37.48
CA ARG A 587 38.73 -2.93 -37.11
C ARG A 587 38.69 -3.41 -35.66
N ARG A 588 38.27 -2.54 -34.73
CA ARG A 588 38.18 -2.87 -33.30
C ARG A 588 37.13 -3.92 -32.97
N GLN A 589 36.01 -3.96 -33.71
CA GLN A 589 34.99 -5.00 -33.55
C GLN A 589 35.37 -6.33 -34.19
N ALA A 590 36.27 -6.31 -35.18
CA ALA A 590 36.83 -7.53 -35.75
C ALA A 590 37.88 -8.18 -34.83
N GLU A 591 38.47 -7.40 -33.91
CA GLU A 591 39.24 -7.92 -32.78
C GLU A 591 38.28 -8.55 -31.75
N ASN A 592 38.72 -9.58 -31.02
CA ASN A 592 37.89 -10.43 -30.15
C ASN A 592 36.76 -9.67 -29.42
N SER A 593 35.50 -9.98 -29.75
CA SER A 593 34.30 -9.23 -29.30
C SER A 593 34.18 -9.13 -27.77
N ARG A 594 34.73 -10.11 -27.03
CA ARG A 594 34.77 -10.12 -25.56
C ARG A 594 35.62 -9.00 -24.95
N THR A 595 36.57 -8.44 -25.69
CA THR A 595 37.51 -7.39 -25.22
C THR A 595 37.42 -6.11 -26.04
N ALA A 596 36.55 -6.05 -27.05
CA ALA A 596 36.47 -4.95 -28.00
C ALA A 596 36.01 -3.63 -27.36
N GLY A 597 35.43 -3.64 -26.15
CA GLY A 597 35.07 -2.44 -25.39
C GLY A 597 33.69 -1.86 -25.72
N ASN A 598 33.10 -2.15 -26.89
CA ASN A 598 31.80 -1.63 -27.33
C ASN A 598 31.66 -0.11 -27.07
N GLY A 599 30.61 0.35 -26.39
CA GLY A 599 30.42 1.76 -26.04
C GLY A 599 31.43 2.33 -25.02
N ARG A 600 32.43 1.55 -24.58
CA ARG A 600 33.61 2.06 -23.85
C ARG A 600 34.76 2.50 -24.77
N LEU A 601 34.70 2.17 -26.07
CA LEU A 601 35.61 2.71 -27.10
C LEU A 601 35.30 4.19 -27.36
#